data_AF-A0A429JZ99-F1
#
_entry.id   AF-A0A429JZ99-F1
#
_cell.length_a   1.000
_cell.length_b   1.000
_cell.length_c   1.000
_cell.angle_alpha   90.00
_cell.angle_beta   90.00
_cell.angle_gamma   90.00
#
_symmetry.space_group_name_H-M   'P 1'
#
loop_
_entity.id
_entity.type
_entity.pdbx_description
1 polymer ?
#
loop_
_entity_poly.entity_id
_entity_poly.type
_entity_poly.pdbx_seq_one_letter_code
_entity_poly.pdbx_strand_id
1 'polypeptide(L)'
;MMGFFEINIMIAFLFDSDDESLSSFYGLDCIRPILQYLEDKDLILESHILRGDLLPHVLCRKINKIKKDEKIFMTELGFDHNFYKLIIAELIDSMSSVWNTLNIDRFLDKIINGVIYTIAFDKLDKEMAEEIDTFLKSKVFYLGALAVDAGNPLHHNLFNMLVDGLYYKNNQLHCLVRLDEDIETVKDVAEIYKENNDINILETNNFDYYALKREELSERGRVSLYRIENKIKTHHYEKIAEHLINNQDVYEEFSFAVDRDQKIQFYCEEKKLREYLLNVDHKEGASKAKFFIELLDIKNEDWEYLADQVNNAMRFAKIKNITFTPHGVKYTARIKIIGRNLKEAILTTAWIIDNSKVPRLVTVIPGEKKDIAEFEDIETINRICEQDLVGNEKFERIYELAHNAGLKAIDKLIPTPMFLNGYSPIFQGMCGFAWIHILSARTPFVKWLKINNIGRKHYNKGWVINVNIEPDNQKYWDWQSIEPKEAYANEFAKVLKLNGIECIADSRLD
;
A
#
# COMPACT_ATOMS: atom_id res chain seq x y z
N MET A 1 36.66 4.83 -6.36
CA MET A 1 36.22 6.23 -6.20
C MET A 1 36.35 6.54 -4.72
N MET A 2 37.48 7.13 -4.32
CA MET A 2 37.74 7.56 -2.94
C MET A 2 37.03 8.89 -2.69
N GLY A 3 36.44 9.04 -1.51
CA GLY A 3 36.05 10.34 -0.96
C GLY A 3 34.63 10.44 -0.41
N PHE A 4 34.33 9.72 0.67
CA PHE A 4 33.42 10.15 1.75
C PHE A 4 33.83 9.37 3.00
N PHE A 5 34.70 9.95 3.83
CA PHE A 5 34.89 9.53 5.23
C PHE A 5 34.05 10.47 6.11
N GLU A 6 33.56 9.92 7.23
CA GLU A 6 32.83 10.57 8.33
C GLU A 6 31.34 10.88 8.10
N ILE A 7 30.48 9.85 8.12
CA ILE A 7 29.15 10.00 8.71
C ILE A 7 28.93 8.82 9.64
N ASN A 8 28.66 9.10 10.91
CA ASN A 8 28.09 8.13 11.83
C ASN A 8 26.74 7.69 11.27
N ILE A 9 26.66 6.45 10.81
CA ILE A 9 25.45 5.86 10.24
C ILE A 9 24.89 4.89 11.27
N MET A 10 23.57 4.76 11.30
CA MET A 10 22.94 3.74 12.12
C MET A 10 23.32 2.34 11.58
N ILE A 11 23.91 1.50 12.44
CA ILE A 11 24.25 0.12 12.12
C ILE A 11 23.40 -0.81 12.96
N ALA A 12 22.77 -1.79 12.31
CA ALA A 12 21.95 -2.80 12.96
C ALA A 12 22.59 -4.19 12.89
N PHE A 13 22.60 -4.90 14.00
CA PHE A 13 23.04 -6.29 14.17
C PHE A 13 21.80 -7.17 14.42
N LEU A 14 21.65 -8.24 13.64
CA LEU A 14 20.44 -9.06 13.61
C LEU A 14 20.71 -10.45 14.15
N PHE A 15 19.76 -10.96 14.93
CA PHE A 15 19.86 -12.22 15.65
C PHE A 15 18.59 -13.04 15.48
N ASP A 16 18.76 -14.36 15.36
CA ASP A 16 17.72 -15.37 15.36
C ASP A 16 17.27 -15.62 16.80
N SER A 17 16.16 -15.01 17.23
CA SER A 17 15.71 -15.13 18.62
C SER A 17 15.06 -16.48 18.95
N ASP A 18 14.82 -17.31 17.94
CA ASP A 18 14.27 -18.66 18.10
C ASP A 18 15.35 -19.74 18.23
N ASP A 19 16.64 -19.36 18.24
CA ASP A 19 17.75 -20.30 18.39
C ASP A 19 17.75 -20.93 19.80
N GLU A 20 17.85 -22.25 19.87
CA GLU A 20 17.76 -23.02 21.12
C GLU A 20 18.90 -22.71 22.12
N SER A 21 19.99 -22.09 21.66
CA SER A 21 21.09 -21.68 22.54
C SER A 21 20.80 -20.39 23.34
N LEU A 22 19.73 -19.66 22.99
CA LEU A 22 19.32 -18.45 23.68
C LEU A 22 18.44 -18.77 24.88
N SER A 23 18.54 -17.93 25.92
CA SER A 23 17.65 -17.99 27.07
C SER A 23 16.27 -17.43 26.73
N SER A 24 15.32 -17.58 27.66
CA SER A 24 14.01 -16.92 27.56
C SER A 24 14.09 -15.39 27.50
N PHE A 25 15.24 -14.81 27.90
CA PHE A 25 15.54 -13.39 27.74
C PHE A 25 16.65 -13.20 26.70
N TYR A 26 16.38 -13.65 25.47
CA TYR A 26 17.32 -13.66 24.35
C TYR A 26 18.00 -12.30 24.07
N GLY A 27 17.34 -11.19 24.39
CA GLY A 27 17.90 -9.85 24.17
C GLY A 27 19.22 -9.62 24.91
N LEU A 28 19.38 -10.21 26.11
CA LEU A 28 20.64 -10.15 26.86
C LEU A 28 21.74 -10.97 26.22
N ASP A 29 21.40 -12.18 25.77
CA ASP A 29 22.35 -13.08 25.12
C ASP A 29 22.87 -12.49 23.80
N CYS A 30 22.05 -11.69 23.11
CA CYS A 30 22.42 -11.01 21.88
C CYS A 30 23.34 -9.79 22.11
N ILE A 31 23.06 -8.96 23.12
CA ILE A 31 23.78 -7.69 23.35
C ILE A 31 25.09 -7.87 24.12
N ARG A 32 25.15 -8.84 25.04
CA ARG A 32 26.31 -9.05 25.91
C ARG A 32 27.62 -9.27 25.15
N PRO A 33 27.68 -10.08 24.07
CA PRO A 33 28.90 -10.21 23.28
C PRO A 33 29.35 -8.88 22.67
N ILE A 34 28.43 -8.02 22.26
CA ILE A 34 28.78 -6.70 21.70
C ILE A 34 29.38 -5.81 22.80
N LEU A 35 28.76 -5.75 23.97
CA LEU A 35 29.27 -4.95 25.09
C LEU A 35 30.66 -5.41 25.53
N GLN A 36 30.86 -6.73 25.66
CA GLN A 36 32.18 -7.30 25.97
C GLN A 36 33.24 -6.90 24.93
N TYR A 37 32.88 -6.91 23.64
CA TYR A 37 33.79 -6.48 22.58
C TYR A 37 34.19 -5.00 22.72
N LEU A 38 33.23 -4.13 23.03
CA LEU A 38 33.47 -2.69 23.19
C LEU A 38 34.39 -2.42 24.39
N GLU A 39 34.17 -3.12 25.50
CA GLU A 39 35.00 -3.03 26.72
C GLU A 39 36.45 -3.46 26.46
N ASP A 40 36.65 -4.64 25.85
CA ASP A 40 37.97 -5.23 25.60
C ASP A 40 38.85 -4.34 24.71
N LYS A 41 38.23 -3.48 23.91
CA LYS A 41 38.88 -2.59 22.96
C LYS A 41 39.09 -1.15 23.47
N ASP A 42 38.54 -0.80 24.64
CA ASP A 42 38.61 0.53 25.25
C ASP A 42 38.32 1.67 24.25
N LEU A 43 37.24 1.50 23.47
CA LEU A 43 36.92 2.38 22.35
C LEU A 43 36.17 3.65 22.79
N ILE A 44 36.47 4.75 22.11
CA ILE A 44 35.73 6.01 22.26
C ILE A 44 34.48 5.94 21.39
N LEU A 45 33.38 5.44 21.95
CA LEU A 45 32.06 5.39 21.34
C LEU A 45 31.05 6.20 22.16
N GLU A 46 30.26 7.04 21.48
CA GLU A 46 29.11 7.74 22.03
C GLU A 46 27.88 7.46 21.17
N SER A 47 27.04 6.50 21.58
CA SER A 47 25.92 6.03 20.76
C SER A 47 24.74 5.54 21.60
N HIS A 48 23.53 5.86 21.15
CA HIS A 48 22.30 5.20 21.56
C HIS A 48 22.26 3.78 21.03
N ILE A 49 21.82 2.86 21.89
CA ILE A 49 21.61 1.46 21.55
C ILE A 49 20.11 1.19 21.56
N LEU A 50 19.53 1.11 20.37
CA LEU A 50 18.15 0.74 20.16
C LEU A 50 18.04 -0.78 20.05
N ARG A 51 16.95 -1.34 20.55
CA ARG A 51 16.77 -2.79 20.58
C ARG A 51 15.32 -3.22 20.46
N GLY A 52 15.08 -4.38 19.89
CA GLY A 52 13.73 -4.93 19.76
C GLY A 52 13.59 -5.89 18.59
N ASP A 53 12.42 -6.50 18.49
CA ASP A 53 12.10 -7.37 17.37
C ASP A 53 11.86 -6.53 16.11
N LEU A 54 12.27 -7.06 14.96
CA LEU A 54 11.97 -6.48 13.67
C LEU A 54 10.54 -6.89 13.24
N LEU A 55 9.62 -5.93 13.11
CA LEU A 55 8.17 -6.19 13.00
C LEU A 55 7.55 -5.76 11.64
N PRO A 56 7.99 -6.28 10.48
CA PRO A 56 7.47 -5.85 9.17
C PRO A 56 5.98 -6.14 8.97
N HIS A 57 5.46 -7.16 9.66
CA HIS A 57 4.06 -7.54 9.61
C HIS A 57 3.11 -6.42 10.13
N VAL A 58 3.59 -5.52 11.01
CA VAL A 58 2.78 -4.41 11.54
C VAL A 58 2.40 -3.43 10.44
N LEU A 59 3.29 -3.23 9.46
CA LEU A 59 3.05 -2.35 8.29
C LEU A 59 1.95 -2.90 7.36
N CYS A 60 1.60 -4.18 7.50
CA CYS A 60 0.68 -4.88 6.61
C CYS A 60 -0.71 -5.09 7.22
N ARG A 61 -0.96 -4.52 8.40
CA ARG A 61 -2.26 -4.57 9.07
C ARG A 61 -3.27 -3.67 8.36
N LYS A 62 -4.51 -4.12 8.29
CA LYS A 62 -5.61 -3.45 7.59
C LYS A 62 -6.84 -3.38 8.48
N ILE A 63 -7.57 -2.27 8.51
CA ILE A 63 -8.73 -2.11 9.40
C ILE A 63 -9.91 -2.95 8.90
N ASN A 64 -10.29 -4.04 9.57
CA ASN A 64 -11.46 -4.84 9.19
C ASN A 64 -12.76 -4.26 9.74
N LYS A 65 -12.73 -3.81 10.98
CA LYS A 65 -13.92 -3.32 11.67
C LYS A 65 -13.52 -2.37 12.78
N ILE A 66 -14.37 -1.38 13.03
CA ILE A 66 -14.29 -0.50 14.18
C ILE A 66 -15.62 -0.53 14.92
N LYS A 67 -15.53 -0.47 16.25
CA LYS A 67 -16.69 -0.41 17.13
C LYS A 67 -16.39 0.50 18.30
N LYS A 68 -17.29 1.44 18.57
CA LYS A 68 -17.32 2.24 19.78
C LYS A 68 -18.63 1.98 20.51
N ASP A 69 -18.52 1.60 21.76
CA ASP A 69 -19.61 1.63 22.74
C ASP A 69 -19.26 2.72 23.78
N GLU A 70 -20.16 3.05 24.73
CA GLU A 70 -19.96 4.15 25.71
C GLU A 70 -18.59 4.20 26.43
N LYS A 71 -17.93 3.04 26.62
CA LYS A 71 -16.71 2.91 27.43
C LYS A 71 -15.48 2.41 26.68
N ILE A 72 -15.68 1.75 25.54
CA ILE A 72 -14.64 0.97 24.88
C ILE A 72 -14.64 1.31 23.40
N PHE A 73 -13.45 1.59 22.88
CA PHE A 73 -13.17 1.63 21.46
C PHE A 73 -12.38 0.37 21.06
N MET A 74 -12.85 -0.31 20.02
CA MET A 74 -12.21 -1.51 19.48
C MET A 74 -11.95 -1.34 17.99
N THR A 75 -10.75 -1.73 17.57
CA THR A 75 -10.38 -1.87 16.16
C THR A 75 -9.98 -3.32 15.91
N GLU A 76 -10.69 -3.96 14.99
CA GLU A 76 -10.34 -5.27 14.47
C GLU A 76 -9.45 -5.10 13.24
N LEU A 77 -8.28 -5.74 13.24
CA LEU A 77 -7.30 -5.65 12.17
C LEU A 77 -7.22 -6.99 11.42
N GLY A 78 -7.24 -6.91 10.08
CA GLY A 78 -6.83 -7.98 9.18
C GLY A 78 -5.39 -7.81 8.73
N PHE A 79 -4.96 -8.71 7.85
CA PHE A 79 -3.59 -8.79 7.35
C PHE A 79 -3.57 -8.90 5.82
N ASP A 80 -2.78 -8.07 5.15
CA ASP A 80 -2.60 -8.12 3.70
C ASP A 80 -1.36 -8.95 3.33
N HIS A 81 -1.57 -10.23 3.03
CA HIS A 81 -0.50 -11.16 2.68
C HIS A 81 0.25 -10.78 1.39
N ASN A 82 -0.42 -10.20 0.40
CA ASN A 82 0.22 -9.82 -0.86
C ASN A 82 1.09 -8.58 -0.66
N PHE A 83 0.62 -7.64 0.16
CA PHE A 83 1.43 -6.50 0.55
C PHE A 83 2.61 -6.91 1.44
N TYR A 84 2.42 -7.86 2.35
CA TYR A 84 3.52 -8.40 3.17
C TYR A 84 4.63 -9.04 2.33
N LYS A 85 4.28 -9.81 1.28
CA LYS A 85 5.27 -10.32 0.32
C LYS A 85 6.07 -9.21 -0.34
N LEU A 86 5.42 -8.09 -0.70
CA LEU A 86 6.13 -6.92 -1.21
C LEU A 86 7.03 -6.29 -0.15
N ILE A 87 6.58 -6.14 1.09
CA ILE A 87 7.40 -5.58 2.17
C ILE A 87 8.66 -6.41 2.40
N ILE A 88 8.54 -7.73 2.45
CA ILE A 88 9.71 -8.61 2.61
C ILE A 88 10.64 -8.53 1.39
N ALA A 89 10.09 -8.52 0.18
CA ALA A 89 10.88 -8.39 -1.05
C ALA A 89 11.63 -7.05 -1.11
N GLU A 90 10.93 -5.96 -0.77
CA GLU A 90 11.50 -4.62 -0.70
C GLU A 90 12.59 -4.54 0.34
N LEU A 91 12.38 -5.11 1.53
CA LEU A 91 13.36 -5.10 2.60
C LEU A 91 14.65 -5.80 2.17
N ILE A 92 14.57 -7.00 1.61
CA ILE A 92 15.74 -7.75 1.14
C ILE A 92 16.47 -7.00 0.01
N ASP A 93 15.71 -6.49 -0.96
CA ASP A 93 16.26 -5.76 -2.11
C ASP A 93 16.91 -4.44 -1.66
N SER A 94 16.29 -3.68 -0.75
CA SER A 94 16.86 -2.44 -0.23
C SER A 94 18.08 -2.68 0.67
N MET A 95 18.09 -3.75 1.47
CA MET A 95 19.26 -4.15 2.27
C MET A 95 20.48 -4.48 1.41
N SER A 96 20.27 -5.00 0.19
CA SER A 96 21.38 -5.28 -0.74
C SER A 96 22.07 -4.01 -1.28
N SER A 97 21.41 -2.85 -1.19
CA SER A 97 21.92 -1.57 -1.68
C SER A 97 22.78 -0.79 -0.67
N VAL A 98 22.86 -1.31 0.56
CA VAL A 98 23.66 -0.76 1.67
C VAL A 98 24.73 -1.75 2.09
N TRP A 99 25.71 -1.30 2.88
CA TRP A 99 26.66 -2.23 3.51
C TRP A 99 25.88 -3.24 4.37
N ASN A 100 26.10 -4.53 4.13
CA ASN A 100 25.47 -5.61 4.89
C ASN A 100 26.31 -6.89 4.81
N THR A 101 26.13 -7.77 5.79
CA THR A 101 26.77 -9.09 5.92
C THR A 101 25.77 -10.21 6.15
N LEU A 102 24.49 -9.93 5.88
CA LEU A 102 23.37 -10.82 6.17
C LEU A 102 23.49 -12.14 5.43
N ASN A 103 23.26 -13.24 6.15
CA ASN A 103 22.94 -14.52 5.52
C ASN A 103 21.49 -14.44 5.01
N ILE A 104 21.30 -14.14 3.73
CA ILE A 104 19.98 -13.86 3.14
C ILE A 104 19.02 -15.06 3.29
N ASP A 105 19.51 -16.30 3.13
CA ASP A 105 18.65 -17.49 3.23
C ASP A 105 18.14 -17.68 4.66
N ARG A 106 19.03 -17.55 5.67
CA ARG A 106 18.62 -17.60 7.08
C ARG A 106 17.73 -16.42 7.46
N PHE A 107 18.08 -15.22 7.00
CA PHE A 107 17.29 -14.02 7.25
C PHE A 107 15.88 -14.16 6.68
N LEU A 108 15.74 -14.65 5.44
CA LEU A 108 14.44 -14.85 4.78
C LEU A 108 13.60 -15.90 5.51
N ASP A 109 14.20 -17.02 5.94
CA ASP A 109 13.49 -18.02 6.74
C ASP A 109 12.98 -17.40 8.05
N LYS A 110 13.85 -16.68 8.77
CA LYS A 110 13.52 -16.13 10.09
C LYS A 110 12.58 -14.95 10.05
N ILE A 111 12.66 -14.07 9.06
CA ILE A 111 11.72 -12.94 8.95
C ILE A 111 10.30 -13.41 8.59
N ILE A 112 10.15 -14.60 7.99
CA ILE A 112 8.86 -15.18 7.59
C ILE A 112 8.30 -16.10 8.69
N ASN A 113 9.13 -16.98 9.26
CA ASN A 113 8.68 -18.07 10.12
C ASN A 113 9.06 -17.90 11.60
N GLY A 114 9.86 -16.89 11.93
CA GLY A 114 10.40 -16.70 13.26
C GLY A 114 10.42 -15.24 13.70
N VAL A 115 11.29 -14.96 14.66
CA VAL A 115 11.51 -13.62 15.19
C VAL A 115 12.98 -13.23 14.99
N ILE A 116 13.19 -11.99 14.54
CA ILE A 116 14.53 -11.41 14.40
C ILE A 116 14.66 -10.32 15.44
N TYR A 117 15.52 -10.55 16.42
CA TYR A 117 15.91 -9.51 17.37
C TYR A 117 16.99 -8.64 16.75
N THR A 118 16.85 -7.32 16.92
CA THR A 118 17.74 -6.33 16.33
C THR A 118 18.34 -5.47 17.43
N ILE A 119 19.64 -5.22 17.32
CA ILE A 119 20.37 -4.24 18.13
C ILE A 119 20.96 -3.22 17.18
N ALA A 120 20.60 -1.96 17.32
CA ALA A 120 21.05 -0.89 16.45
C ALA A 120 21.79 0.20 17.23
N PHE A 121 22.95 0.58 16.73
CA PHE A 121 23.72 1.71 17.21
C PHE A 121 23.41 2.90 16.31
N ASP A 122 22.96 4.03 16.87
CA ASP A 122 22.68 5.22 16.06
C ASP A 122 23.93 5.83 15.42
N LYS A 123 25.10 5.59 16.02
CA LYS A 123 26.39 6.11 15.60
C LYS A 123 27.43 5.02 15.73
N LEU A 124 27.78 4.40 14.63
CA LEU A 124 28.87 3.44 14.57
C LEU A 124 29.65 3.69 13.28
N ASP A 125 30.97 3.84 13.38
CA ASP A 125 31.80 3.89 12.19
C ASP A 125 31.89 2.50 11.54
N LYS A 126 32.22 2.49 10.25
CA LYS A 126 32.20 1.28 9.44
C LYS A 126 33.27 0.27 9.87
N GLU A 127 34.46 0.71 10.28
CA GLU A 127 35.56 -0.19 10.65
C GLU A 127 35.17 -0.96 11.91
N MET A 128 34.69 -0.24 12.94
CA MET A 128 34.18 -0.86 14.16
C MET A 128 32.97 -1.77 13.88
N ALA A 129 32.06 -1.38 12.98
CA ALA A 129 30.95 -2.24 12.58
C ALA A 129 31.42 -3.58 11.97
N GLU A 130 32.44 -3.54 11.10
CA GLU A 130 33.04 -4.73 10.48
C GLU A 130 33.76 -5.62 11.50
N GLU A 131 34.40 -5.02 12.51
CA GLU A 131 35.03 -5.77 13.59
C GLU A 131 34.01 -6.49 14.48
N ILE A 132 32.96 -5.79 14.91
CA ILE A 132 31.87 -6.38 15.72
C ILE A 132 31.17 -7.49 14.93
N ASP A 133 30.83 -7.26 13.66
CA ASP A 133 30.25 -8.28 12.77
C ASP A 133 31.15 -9.52 12.70
N THR A 134 32.47 -9.34 12.54
CA THR A 134 33.42 -10.44 12.49
C THR A 134 33.48 -11.23 13.80
N PHE A 135 33.44 -10.54 14.94
CA PHE A 135 33.39 -11.18 16.26
C PHE A 135 32.11 -12.00 16.45
N LEU A 136 30.96 -11.44 16.05
CA LEU A 136 29.65 -12.07 16.19
C LEU A 136 29.43 -13.27 15.27
N LYS A 137 30.14 -13.39 14.14
CA LYS A 137 30.05 -14.56 13.23
C LYS A 137 30.33 -15.91 13.90
N SER A 138 31.00 -15.91 15.06
CA SER A 138 31.20 -17.10 15.88
C SER A 138 29.94 -17.59 16.62
N LYS A 139 28.89 -16.76 16.70
CA LYS A 139 27.64 -17.05 17.41
C LYS A 139 26.62 -17.67 16.46
N VAL A 140 26.07 -18.82 16.83
CA VAL A 140 25.14 -19.59 15.97
C VAL A 140 23.85 -18.82 15.68
N PHE A 141 23.37 -18.06 16.67
CA PHE A 141 22.18 -17.22 16.60
C PHE A 141 22.39 -15.88 15.87
N TYR A 142 23.60 -15.55 15.39
CA TYR A 142 23.84 -14.31 14.64
C TYR A 142 23.48 -14.45 13.16
N LEU A 143 22.77 -13.46 12.61
CA LEU A 143 22.30 -13.44 11.22
C LEU A 143 23.13 -12.51 10.32
N GLY A 144 23.81 -11.52 10.90
CA GLY A 144 24.61 -10.53 10.19
C GLY A 144 24.29 -9.09 10.63
N ALA A 145 24.92 -8.12 9.95
CA ALA A 145 24.73 -6.70 10.18
C ALA A 145 24.34 -5.97 8.90
N LEU A 146 23.80 -4.76 9.05
CA LEU A 146 23.59 -3.82 7.95
C LEU A 146 23.67 -2.37 8.39
N ALA A 147 23.98 -1.49 7.44
CA ALA A 147 23.74 -0.06 7.56
C ALA A 147 22.28 0.27 7.28
N VAL A 148 21.69 1.17 8.06
CA VAL A 148 20.30 1.59 7.92
C VAL A 148 20.21 2.81 7.00
N ASP A 149 19.51 2.67 5.87
CA ASP A 149 19.16 3.79 4.98
C ASP A 149 17.98 4.60 5.56
N ALA A 150 18.28 5.66 6.32
CA ALA A 150 17.27 6.55 6.90
C ALA A 150 16.44 7.33 5.84
N GLY A 151 16.97 7.43 4.62
CA GLY A 151 16.28 7.98 3.45
C GLY A 151 15.33 6.99 2.77
N ASN A 152 15.38 5.70 3.12
CA ASN A 152 14.39 4.70 2.71
C ASN A 152 13.23 4.63 3.71
N PRO A 153 11.98 4.95 3.30
CA PRO A 153 10.83 4.94 4.19
C PRO A 153 10.57 3.60 4.89
N LEU A 154 10.88 2.47 4.23
CA LEU A 154 10.71 1.15 4.83
C LEU A 154 11.69 0.93 5.98
N HIS A 155 12.98 1.22 5.74
CA HIS A 155 14.01 1.14 6.78
C HIS A 155 13.67 2.11 7.92
N HIS A 156 13.40 3.38 7.60
CA HIS A 156 13.00 4.37 8.59
C HIS A 156 11.88 3.85 9.49
N ASN A 157 10.77 3.37 8.91
CA ASN A 157 9.63 2.90 9.69
C ASN A 157 9.97 1.69 10.56
N LEU A 158 10.75 0.73 10.06
CA LEU A 158 11.09 -0.48 10.80
C LEU A 158 12.07 -0.23 11.95
N PHE A 159 13.16 0.50 11.68
CA PHE A 159 14.21 0.72 12.67
C PHE A 159 13.80 1.77 13.72
N ASN A 160 12.89 2.69 13.39
CA ASN A 160 12.32 3.62 14.36
C ASN A 160 11.27 2.97 15.30
N MET A 161 10.88 1.70 15.07
CA MET A 161 10.07 0.93 16.02
C MET A 161 10.91 0.28 17.14
N LEU A 162 12.24 0.27 17.02
CA LEU A 162 13.12 -0.26 18.05
C LEU A 162 13.07 0.63 19.30
N VAL A 163 13.22 0.00 20.46
CA VAL A 163 13.13 0.67 21.76
C VAL A 163 14.47 1.25 22.13
N ASP A 164 14.51 2.57 22.37
CA ASP A 164 15.63 3.25 23.00
C ASP A 164 15.56 3.16 24.54
N GLY A 165 16.67 3.45 25.20
CA GLY A 165 16.82 3.39 26.67
C GLY A 165 18.20 2.91 27.12
N LEU A 166 19.11 2.68 26.18
CA LEU A 166 20.52 2.41 26.43
C LEU A 166 21.38 3.42 25.70
N TYR A 167 22.42 3.90 26.36
CA TYR A 167 23.39 4.81 25.78
C TYR A 167 24.79 4.43 26.22
N TYR A 168 25.70 4.24 25.28
CA TYR A 168 27.08 3.89 25.57
C TYR A 168 27.96 5.12 25.42
N LYS A 169 28.72 5.46 26.47
CA LYS A 169 29.62 6.61 26.51
C LYS A 169 30.74 6.40 27.52
N ASN A 170 31.95 6.85 27.18
CA ASN A 170 33.12 6.80 28.07
C ASN A 170 33.40 5.38 28.63
N ASN A 171 33.24 4.34 27.81
CA ASN A 171 33.38 2.94 28.21
C ASN A 171 32.41 2.54 29.36
N GLN A 172 31.26 3.20 29.44
CA GLN A 172 30.21 2.93 30.42
C GLN A 172 28.85 2.81 29.72
N LEU A 173 28.05 1.86 30.19
CA LEU A 173 26.67 1.70 29.75
C LEU A 173 25.74 2.55 30.62
N HIS A 174 24.96 3.41 29.99
CA HIS A 174 23.94 4.21 30.64
C HIS A 174 22.55 3.61 30.36
N CYS A 175 21.81 3.30 31.42
CA CYS A 175 20.49 2.67 31.34
C CYS A 175 19.41 3.60 31.87
N LEU A 176 18.34 3.80 31.09
CA LEU A 176 17.17 4.57 31.48
C LEU A 176 16.30 3.82 32.51
N VAL A 177 15.84 4.53 33.55
CA VAL A 177 14.73 4.15 34.45
C VAL A 177 13.46 4.83 33.97
N ARG A 178 12.39 4.07 33.68
CA ARG A 178 11.09 4.69 33.34
C ARG A 178 10.37 5.16 34.61
N LEU A 179 9.54 6.20 34.48
CA LEU A 179 8.87 6.87 35.63
C LEU A 179 7.92 5.96 36.43
N ASP A 180 7.48 4.86 35.82
CA ASP A 180 6.59 3.84 36.37
C ASP A 180 7.33 2.59 36.90
N GLU A 181 8.66 2.53 36.77
CA GLU A 181 9.49 1.44 37.22
C GLU A 181 10.16 1.79 38.58
N ASP A 182 10.21 0.82 39.50
CA ASP A 182 11.00 0.96 40.73
C ASP A 182 12.50 0.92 40.38
N ILE A 183 13.26 1.90 40.87
CA ILE A 183 14.72 1.99 40.71
C ILE A 183 15.41 0.68 41.09
N GLU A 184 14.91 -0.05 42.10
CA GLU A 184 15.52 -1.33 42.49
C GLU A 184 15.29 -2.41 41.43
N THR A 185 14.11 -2.44 40.79
CA THR A 185 13.84 -3.32 39.64
C THR A 185 14.70 -2.96 38.43
N VAL A 186 14.93 -1.67 38.18
CA VAL A 186 15.83 -1.25 37.08
C VAL A 186 17.29 -1.55 37.40
N LYS A 187 17.72 -1.46 38.67
CA LYS A 187 19.04 -1.94 39.10
C LYS A 187 19.18 -3.43 38.88
N ASP A 188 18.19 -4.24 39.24
CA ASP A 188 18.22 -5.69 39.00
C ASP A 188 18.34 -5.99 37.50
N VAL A 189 17.61 -5.27 36.65
CA VAL A 189 17.68 -5.40 35.17
C VAL A 189 19.02 -4.90 34.62
N ALA A 190 19.52 -3.77 35.12
CA ALA A 190 20.83 -3.21 34.78
C ALA A 190 21.94 -4.19 35.17
N GLU A 191 21.86 -4.80 36.35
CA GLU A 191 22.83 -5.76 36.86
C GLU A 191 22.97 -6.98 35.94
N ILE A 192 21.97 -7.30 35.11
CA ILE A 192 22.10 -8.36 34.10
C ILE A 192 23.05 -8.00 32.95
N TYR A 193 23.27 -6.71 32.70
CA TYR A 193 24.27 -6.19 31.74
C TYR A 193 25.67 -6.04 32.38
N LYS A 194 25.79 -6.27 33.70
CA LYS A 194 26.95 -5.92 34.55
C LYS A 194 27.90 -7.10 34.74
N GLU A 195 28.38 -7.72 33.66
CA GLU A 195 29.49 -8.67 33.82
C GLU A 195 30.81 -7.92 34.08
N ASN A 196 31.06 -6.78 33.43
CA ASN A 196 32.23 -5.92 33.65
C ASN A 196 31.98 -4.40 33.49
N ASN A 197 30.79 -3.97 33.04
CA ASN A 197 30.45 -2.54 32.87
C ASN A 197 30.22 -1.81 34.20
N ASP A 198 30.78 -0.61 34.34
CA ASP A 198 30.21 0.41 35.24
C ASP A 198 28.90 0.89 34.61
N ILE A 199 27.78 0.58 35.25
CA ILE A 199 26.46 0.96 34.76
C ILE A 199 25.99 2.23 35.46
N ASN A 200 25.71 3.24 34.64
CA ASN A 200 25.14 4.49 35.08
C ASN A 200 23.62 4.48 34.87
N ILE A 201 22.88 4.56 35.96
CA ILE A 201 21.42 4.61 35.91
C ILE A 201 20.98 6.06 35.70
N LEU A 202 20.20 6.32 34.66
CA LEU A 202 19.68 7.64 34.30
C LEU A 202 18.17 7.71 34.54
N GLU A 203 17.72 8.78 35.18
CA GLU A 203 16.28 9.11 35.24
C GLU A 203 15.80 9.66 33.89
N THR A 204 14.51 9.48 33.56
CA THR A 204 13.86 9.96 32.33
C THR A 204 14.19 11.41 31.97
N ASN A 205 14.26 12.33 32.94
CA ASN A 205 14.54 13.75 32.67
C ASN A 205 15.99 14.02 32.23
N ASN A 206 16.90 13.05 32.43
CA ASN A 206 18.32 13.14 32.13
C ASN A 206 18.73 12.24 30.95
N PHE A 207 17.77 11.58 30.30
CA PHE A 207 18.00 10.74 29.12
C PHE A 207 17.54 11.48 27.87
N ASP A 208 18.47 11.73 26.95
CA ASP A 208 18.15 12.29 25.64
C ASP A 208 17.66 11.16 24.73
N TYR A 209 16.38 11.16 24.34
CA TYR A 209 15.86 10.07 23.52
C TYR A 209 16.30 10.22 22.07
N TYR A 210 16.80 9.12 21.50
CA TYR A 210 17.06 9.06 20.08
C TYR A 210 15.78 8.82 19.30
N ALA A 211 15.59 9.63 18.26
CA ALA A 211 14.63 9.39 17.20
C ALA A 211 15.36 9.40 15.86
N LEU A 212 15.13 8.38 15.04
CA LEU A 212 15.75 8.29 13.73
C LEU A 212 15.26 9.46 12.88
N LYS A 213 16.18 10.36 12.52
CA LYS A 213 15.83 11.56 11.76
C LYS A 213 15.44 11.17 10.34
N ARG A 214 14.35 11.75 9.86
CA ARG A 214 13.94 11.55 8.47
C ARG A 214 14.86 12.35 7.56
N GLU A 215 15.58 11.64 6.70
CA GLU A 215 16.43 12.25 5.68
C GLU A 215 15.65 12.50 4.38
N GLU A 216 16.26 13.21 3.44
CA GLU A 216 15.76 13.24 2.07
C GLU A 216 15.72 11.82 1.50
N LEU A 217 14.77 11.57 0.59
CA LEU A 217 14.63 10.24 -0.02
C LEU A 217 15.92 9.85 -0.74
N SER A 218 16.54 8.75 -0.29
CA SER A 218 17.66 8.11 -0.99
C SER A 218 17.19 7.61 -2.36
N GLU A 219 18.13 7.33 -3.27
CA GLU A 219 17.79 6.79 -4.58
C GLU A 219 17.00 5.47 -4.45
N ARG A 220 17.43 4.57 -3.56
CA ARG A 220 16.71 3.33 -3.26
C ARG A 220 15.38 3.61 -2.55
N GLY A 221 15.34 4.59 -1.65
CA GLY A 221 14.14 5.01 -0.94
C GLY A 221 13.01 5.49 -1.87
N ARG A 222 13.36 6.17 -2.98
CA ARG A 222 12.37 6.57 -4.02
C ARG A 222 11.74 5.36 -4.69
N VAL A 223 12.53 4.32 -4.97
CA VAL A 223 12.03 3.06 -5.56
C VAL A 223 11.11 2.34 -4.58
N SER A 224 11.48 2.23 -3.30
CA SER A 224 10.64 1.62 -2.27
C SER A 224 9.33 2.38 -2.08
N LEU A 225 9.41 3.71 -1.99
CA LEU A 225 8.21 4.56 -1.87
C LEU A 225 7.27 4.34 -3.06
N TYR A 226 7.80 4.40 -4.29
CA TYR A 226 7.00 4.17 -5.49
C TYR A 226 6.31 2.80 -5.48
N ARG A 227 7.03 1.71 -5.18
CA ARG A 227 6.45 0.36 -5.17
C ARG A 227 5.41 0.20 -4.06
N ILE A 228 5.71 0.69 -2.86
CA ILE A 228 4.80 0.62 -1.71
C ILE A 228 3.53 1.42 -1.97
N GLU A 229 3.64 2.67 -2.40
CA GLU A 229 2.48 3.55 -2.68
C GLU A 229 1.61 3.02 -3.83
N ASN A 230 2.20 2.37 -4.84
CA ASN A 230 1.43 1.86 -5.97
C ASN A 230 0.87 0.43 -5.74
N LYS A 231 1.42 -0.33 -4.77
CA LYS A 231 0.82 -1.58 -4.29
C LYS A 231 -0.30 -1.32 -3.30
N ILE A 232 -0.08 -0.41 -2.33
CA ILE A 232 -1.11 -0.01 -1.38
C ILE A 232 -2.12 0.88 -2.08
N LYS A 233 -3.34 0.38 -2.27
CA LYS A 233 -4.49 1.23 -2.59
C LYS A 233 -5.37 1.32 -1.37
N THR A 234 -5.34 2.45 -0.65
CA THR A 234 -6.25 2.66 0.50
C THR A 234 -7.68 2.53 0.02
N HIS A 235 -8.36 1.54 0.57
CA HIS A 235 -9.70 1.19 0.13
C HIS A 235 -10.71 2.27 0.57
N HIS A 236 -11.79 2.49 -0.19
CA HIS A 236 -12.75 3.57 0.09
C HIS A 236 -13.33 3.50 1.51
N TYR A 237 -13.66 2.29 1.97
CA TYR A 237 -14.14 2.05 3.34
C TYR A 237 -13.04 2.25 4.39
N GLU A 238 -11.76 1.98 4.07
CA GLU A 238 -10.64 2.24 4.98
C GLU A 238 -10.50 3.74 5.25
N LYS A 239 -10.58 4.59 4.21
CA LYS A 239 -10.57 6.05 4.38
C LYS A 239 -11.67 6.55 5.32
N ILE A 240 -12.86 5.93 5.24
CA ILE A 240 -13.97 6.24 6.15
C ILE A 240 -13.67 5.75 7.57
N ALA A 241 -13.17 4.52 7.70
CA ALA A 241 -12.83 3.95 9.01
C ALA A 241 -11.74 4.75 9.72
N GLU A 242 -10.67 5.14 9.01
CA GLU A 242 -9.59 6.01 9.52
C GLU A 242 -10.13 7.35 10.03
N HIS A 243 -11.05 7.97 9.30
CA HIS A 243 -11.69 9.19 9.77
C HIS A 243 -12.49 8.98 11.06
N LEU A 244 -13.27 7.90 11.13
CA LEU A 244 -14.06 7.58 12.32
C LEU A 244 -13.17 7.24 13.53
N ILE A 245 -12.02 6.60 13.33
CA ILE A 245 -10.99 6.40 14.37
C ILE A 245 -10.46 7.75 14.86
N ASN A 246 -10.01 8.62 13.94
CA ASN A 246 -9.42 9.91 14.29
C ASN A 246 -10.41 10.90 14.92
N ASN A 247 -11.72 10.67 14.74
CA ASN A 247 -12.79 11.50 15.30
C ASN A 247 -13.68 10.70 16.27
N GLN A 248 -13.15 9.63 16.86
CA GLN A 248 -13.93 8.71 17.69
C GLN A 248 -14.67 9.42 18.83
N ASP A 249 -14.09 10.49 19.40
CA ASP A 249 -14.65 11.22 20.55
C ASP A 249 -15.92 12.03 20.22
N VAL A 250 -16.18 12.28 18.94
CA VAL A 250 -17.38 12.99 18.47
C VAL A 250 -18.64 12.12 18.56
N TYR A 251 -18.47 10.81 18.55
CA TYR A 251 -19.57 9.86 18.49
C TYR A 251 -19.72 9.12 19.83
N GLU A 252 -20.94 8.98 20.32
CA GLU A 252 -21.22 8.19 21.52
C GLU A 252 -21.05 6.69 21.23
N GLU A 253 -21.73 6.20 20.19
CA GLU A 253 -21.66 4.80 19.75
C GLU A 253 -21.65 4.67 18.23
N PHE A 254 -20.88 3.72 17.70
CA PHE A 254 -20.94 3.33 16.30
C PHE A 254 -20.33 1.96 16.04
N SER A 255 -20.72 1.33 14.93
CA SER A 255 -20.01 0.18 14.38
C SER A 255 -19.92 0.30 12.87
N PHE A 256 -18.72 0.07 12.33
CA PHE A 256 -18.45 0.15 10.90
C PHE A 256 -17.50 -0.97 10.49
N ALA A 257 -17.90 -1.75 9.49
CA ALA A 257 -17.08 -2.80 8.91
C ALA A 257 -16.53 -2.34 7.55
N VAL A 258 -15.27 -2.65 7.29
CA VAL A 258 -14.61 -2.40 6.01
C VAL A 258 -14.89 -3.59 5.10
N ASP A 259 -15.81 -3.40 4.18
CA ASP A 259 -16.02 -4.31 3.06
C ASP A 259 -14.89 -4.11 2.04
N ARG A 260 -14.22 -5.19 1.60
CA ARG A 260 -13.12 -5.18 0.62
C ARG A 260 -13.40 -6.04 -0.61
N ASP A 261 -14.61 -6.56 -0.77
CA ASP A 261 -14.92 -7.53 -1.82
C ASP A 261 -14.64 -6.99 -3.24
N GLN A 262 -14.29 -7.87 -4.19
CA GLN A 262 -13.68 -7.58 -5.51
C GLN A 262 -14.51 -6.73 -6.48
N LYS A 263 -15.64 -6.15 -6.05
CA LYS A 263 -16.59 -5.43 -6.89
C LYS A 263 -17.23 -4.23 -6.18
N ILE A 264 -16.52 -3.46 -5.36
CA ILE A 264 -17.18 -2.26 -4.80
C ILE A 264 -17.58 -1.33 -5.95
N GLN A 265 -18.89 -1.36 -6.19
CA GLN A 265 -19.62 -0.65 -7.21
C GLN A 265 -20.42 0.40 -6.46
N PHE A 266 -20.07 1.66 -6.71
CA PHE A 266 -20.86 2.78 -6.25
C PHE A 266 -22.22 2.73 -6.95
N TYR A 267 -23.30 2.80 -6.17
CA TYR A 267 -24.65 2.66 -6.71
C TYR A 267 -25.23 4.03 -7.07
N CYS A 268 -25.36 4.26 -8.38
CA CYS A 268 -26.06 5.39 -8.96
C CYS A 268 -27.40 4.90 -9.55
N GLU A 269 -28.51 5.21 -8.88
CA GLU A 269 -29.84 4.79 -9.31
C GLU A 269 -30.27 5.51 -10.61
N GLU A 270 -30.67 4.75 -11.64
CA GLU A 270 -31.13 5.30 -12.93
C GLU A 270 -32.18 6.39 -12.74
N LYS A 271 -33.22 6.10 -11.96
CA LYS A 271 -34.32 7.04 -11.67
C LYS A 271 -33.81 8.39 -11.18
N LYS A 272 -32.80 8.37 -10.31
CA LYS A 272 -32.21 9.57 -9.75
C LYS A 272 -31.37 10.35 -10.76
N LEU A 273 -30.65 9.66 -11.62
CA LEU A 273 -29.89 10.30 -12.68
C LEU A 273 -30.86 10.93 -13.70
N ARG A 274 -31.83 10.16 -14.19
CA ARG A 274 -32.73 10.57 -15.28
C ARG A 274 -33.85 11.51 -14.85
N GLU A 275 -34.53 11.23 -13.75
CA GLU A 275 -35.71 12.01 -13.36
C GLU A 275 -35.37 13.24 -12.51
N TYR A 276 -34.16 13.30 -11.93
CA TYR A 276 -33.69 14.41 -11.07
C TYR A 276 -32.46 15.13 -11.61
N LEU A 277 -31.29 14.47 -11.74
CA LEU A 277 -30.03 15.16 -12.06
C LEU A 277 -29.95 15.66 -13.50
N LEU A 278 -30.48 14.90 -14.45
CA LEU A 278 -30.45 15.17 -15.89
C LEU A 278 -31.83 15.57 -16.43
N ASN A 279 -32.74 15.97 -15.55
CA ASN A 279 -34.09 16.41 -15.91
C ASN A 279 -34.19 17.94 -15.83
N VAL A 280 -34.28 18.60 -16.99
CA VAL A 280 -34.41 20.06 -17.10
C VAL A 280 -35.76 20.58 -16.60
N ASP A 281 -36.78 19.71 -16.51
CA ASP A 281 -38.12 20.07 -16.05
C ASP A 281 -38.32 19.81 -14.55
N HIS A 282 -37.33 19.25 -13.86
CA HIS A 282 -37.42 18.98 -12.42
C HIS A 282 -37.31 20.27 -11.60
N LYS A 283 -38.29 20.52 -10.71
CA LYS A 283 -38.39 21.76 -9.89
C LYS A 283 -37.09 22.17 -9.19
N GLU A 284 -36.37 21.20 -8.62
CA GLU A 284 -35.09 21.44 -7.90
C GLU A 284 -33.85 20.95 -8.67
N GLY A 285 -34.05 20.21 -9.76
CA GLY A 285 -33.01 19.47 -10.48
C GLY A 285 -32.56 20.20 -11.75
N ALA A 286 -33.42 21.08 -12.27
CA ALA A 286 -33.22 21.81 -13.53
C ALA A 286 -31.88 22.53 -13.62
N SER A 287 -31.42 23.18 -12.55
CA SER A 287 -30.11 23.88 -12.55
C SER A 287 -28.93 22.92 -12.70
N LYS A 288 -29.02 21.71 -12.14
CA LYS A 288 -28.01 20.65 -12.29
C LYS A 288 -28.04 20.07 -13.70
N ALA A 289 -29.23 19.81 -14.22
CA ALA A 289 -29.40 19.31 -15.58
C ALA A 289 -28.81 20.28 -16.61
N LYS A 290 -29.08 21.58 -16.47
CA LYS A 290 -28.48 22.62 -17.32
C LYS A 290 -26.96 22.62 -17.25
N PHE A 291 -26.39 22.51 -16.05
CA PHE A 291 -24.93 22.39 -15.91
C PHE A 291 -24.36 21.21 -16.70
N PHE A 292 -24.94 20.01 -16.57
CA PHE A 292 -24.45 18.82 -17.28
C PHE A 292 -24.58 18.95 -18.80
N ILE A 293 -25.70 19.48 -19.28
CA ILE A 293 -25.94 19.65 -20.70
C ILE A 293 -25.01 20.73 -21.28
N GLU A 294 -25.00 21.93 -20.68
CA GLU A 294 -24.29 23.09 -21.25
C GLU A 294 -22.77 22.97 -21.12
N LEU A 295 -22.28 22.47 -19.97
CA LEU A 295 -20.84 22.38 -19.73
C LEU A 295 -20.24 21.08 -20.29
N LEU A 296 -20.92 19.95 -20.12
CA LEU A 296 -20.34 18.62 -20.35
C LEU A 296 -20.96 17.86 -21.52
N ASP A 297 -22.00 18.43 -22.14
CA ASP A 297 -22.80 17.76 -23.19
C ASP A 297 -23.32 16.38 -22.75
N ILE A 298 -23.68 16.26 -21.46
CA ILE A 298 -24.28 15.05 -20.89
C ILE A 298 -25.80 15.27 -20.81
N LYS A 299 -26.55 14.50 -21.60
CA LYS A 299 -28.01 14.59 -21.70
C LYS A 299 -28.69 13.50 -20.90
N ASN A 300 -30.03 13.53 -20.86
CA ASN A 300 -30.83 12.54 -20.12
C ASN A 300 -30.57 11.10 -20.57
N GLU A 301 -30.29 10.89 -21.86
CA GLU A 301 -29.98 9.59 -22.43
C GLU A 301 -28.56 9.09 -22.09
N ASP A 302 -27.65 9.98 -21.71
CA ASP A 302 -26.29 9.67 -21.25
C ASP A 302 -26.20 9.28 -19.77
N TRP A 303 -27.30 8.84 -19.14
CA TRP A 303 -27.30 8.55 -17.71
C TRP A 303 -26.32 7.43 -17.33
N GLU A 304 -26.13 6.41 -18.17
CA GLU A 304 -25.15 5.34 -17.95
C GLU A 304 -23.72 5.89 -18.01
N TYR A 305 -23.46 6.84 -18.92
CA TYR A 305 -22.19 7.54 -19.02
C TYR A 305 -21.89 8.33 -17.75
N LEU A 306 -22.86 9.11 -17.24
CA LEU A 306 -22.68 9.84 -15.99
C LEU A 306 -22.47 8.88 -14.80
N ALA A 307 -23.25 7.79 -14.72
CA ALA A 307 -23.09 6.77 -13.69
C ALA A 307 -21.67 6.18 -13.70
N ASP A 308 -21.18 5.83 -14.89
CA ASP A 308 -19.84 5.28 -15.07
C ASP A 308 -18.73 6.27 -14.67
N GLN A 309 -18.86 7.53 -15.11
CA GLN A 309 -17.93 8.60 -14.75
C GLN A 309 -17.84 8.80 -13.24
N VAL A 310 -18.98 8.89 -12.56
CA VAL A 310 -19.03 9.02 -11.10
C VAL A 310 -18.41 7.81 -10.43
N ASN A 311 -18.80 6.60 -10.83
CA ASN A 311 -18.33 5.36 -10.21
C ASN A 311 -16.81 5.16 -10.39
N ASN A 312 -16.27 5.50 -11.56
CA ASN A 312 -14.84 5.40 -11.79
C ASN A 312 -14.05 6.41 -10.97
N ALA A 313 -14.51 7.67 -10.95
CA ALA A 313 -13.82 8.75 -10.28
C ALA A 313 -13.79 8.58 -8.76
N MET A 314 -14.73 7.83 -8.18
CA MET A 314 -14.73 7.51 -6.76
C MET A 314 -13.48 6.75 -6.29
N ARG A 315 -12.77 6.04 -7.18
CA ARG A 315 -11.48 5.39 -6.85
C ARG A 315 -10.43 6.40 -6.35
N PHE A 316 -10.49 7.64 -6.86
CA PHE A 316 -9.55 8.72 -6.58
C PHE A 316 -10.17 9.84 -5.74
N ALA A 317 -11.37 9.63 -5.21
CA ALA A 317 -12.09 10.70 -4.54
C ALA A 317 -11.40 11.17 -3.25
N LYS A 318 -11.51 12.48 -3.01
CA LYS A 318 -11.20 13.10 -1.72
C LYS A 318 -12.48 13.14 -0.88
N ILE A 319 -12.53 12.30 0.15
CA ILE A 319 -13.69 12.19 1.04
C ILE A 319 -13.64 13.29 2.11
N LYS A 320 -14.80 13.90 2.39
CA LYS A 320 -15.00 14.96 3.40
C LYS A 320 -16.33 14.75 4.13
N ASN A 321 -16.54 15.53 5.19
CA ASN A 321 -17.80 15.63 5.93
C ASN A 321 -18.41 14.26 6.30
N ILE A 322 -17.57 13.35 6.80
CA ILE A 322 -18.02 12.03 7.22
C ILE A 322 -18.82 12.19 8.52
N THR A 323 -19.99 11.59 8.57
CA THR A 323 -20.89 11.64 9.72
C THR A 323 -21.55 10.30 9.91
N PHE A 324 -21.36 9.72 11.09
CA PHE A 324 -22.11 8.54 11.50
C PHE A 324 -23.52 8.93 11.95
N THR A 325 -24.54 8.22 11.48
CA THR A 325 -25.95 8.45 11.85
C THR A 325 -26.65 7.11 12.09
N PRO A 326 -27.83 7.08 12.74
CA PRO A 326 -28.61 5.84 12.87
C PRO A 326 -28.97 5.16 11.53
N HIS A 327 -28.94 5.91 10.42
CA HIS A 327 -29.21 5.40 9.08
C HIS A 327 -27.95 4.94 8.33
N GLY A 328 -26.78 5.01 8.97
CA GLY A 328 -25.48 4.68 8.39
C GLY A 328 -24.55 5.88 8.25
N VAL A 329 -23.44 5.68 7.53
CA VAL A 329 -22.40 6.70 7.35
C VAL A 329 -22.73 7.57 6.15
N LYS A 330 -22.88 8.87 6.39
CA LYS A 330 -22.99 9.89 5.34
C LYS A 330 -21.63 10.54 5.11
N TYR A 331 -21.32 10.87 3.86
CA TYR A 331 -20.11 11.60 3.53
C TYR A 331 -20.26 12.34 2.21
N THR A 332 -19.34 13.28 1.97
CA THR A 332 -19.18 13.90 0.66
C THR A 332 -17.86 13.47 0.04
N ALA A 333 -17.81 13.47 -1.29
CA ALA A 333 -16.64 13.08 -2.05
C ALA A 333 -16.47 14.06 -3.21
N ARG A 334 -15.30 14.69 -3.30
CA ARG A 334 -14.91 15.49 -4.46
C ARG A 334 -14.28 14.58 -5.51
N ILE A 335 -14.78 14.68 -6.74
CA ILE A 335 -14.37 13.87 -7.89
C ILE A 335 -14.19 14.72 -9.14
N LYS A 336 -13.30 14.30 -10.04
CA LYS A 336 -13.16 14.85 -11.39
C LYS A 336 -13.83 13.91 -12.39
N ILE A 337 -14.63 14.46 -13.28
CA ILE A 337 -15.27 13.73 -14.39
C ILE A 337 -14.99 14.44 -15.72
N ILE A 338 -15.21 13.73 -16.84
CA ILE A 338 -15.11 14.28 -18.19
C ILE A 338 -16.46 14.17 -18.91
N GLY A 339 -16.82 15.22 -19.65
CA GLY A 339 -18.03 15.29 -20.47
C GLY A 339 -17.91 14.58 -21.81
N ARG A 340 -19.04 14.42 -22.52
CA ARG A 340 -19.06 13.93 -23.91
C ARG A 340 -18.28 14.84 -24.86
N ASN A 341 -18.19 16.12 -24.52
CA ASN A 341 -17.40 17.13 -25.22
C ASN A 341 -15.93 17.22 -24.76
N LEU A 342 -15.44 16.23 -24.00
CA LEU A 342 -14.08 16.16 -23.42
C LEU A 342 -13.72 17.26 -22.43
N LYS A 343 -14.67 18.11 -22.02
CA LYS A 343 -14.42 19.09 -20.96
C LYS A 343 -14.44 18.40 -19.60
N GLU A 344 -13.56 18.82 -18.71
CA GLU A 344 -13.51 18.33 -17.35
C GLU A 344 -14.35 19.19 -16.40
N ALA A 345 -14.89 18.56 -15.36
CA ALA A 345 -15.54 19.24 -14.25
C ALA A 345 -15.27 18.55 -12.92
N ILE A 346 -15.26 19.36 -11.84
CA ILE A 346 -15.30 18.85 -10.47
C ILE A 346 -16.74 18.74 -10.01
N LEU A 347 -17.05 17.63 -9.34
CA LEU A 347 -18.32 17.41 -8.67
C LEU A 347 -18.08 17.17 -7.19
N THR A 348 -18.95 17.71 -6.36
CA THR A 348 -19.15 17.24 -4.98
C THR A 348 -20.32 16.28 -4.97
N THR A 349 -20.05 15.03 -4.65
CA THR A 349 -21.05 13.97 -4.56
C THR A 349 -21.32 13.66 -3.09
N ALA A 350 -22.59 13.52 -2.73
CA ALA A 350 -22.99 13.10 -1.39
C ALA A 350 -23.39 11.62 -1.42
N TRP A 351 -22.98 10.86 -0.42
CA TRP A 351 -23.16 9.42 -0.35
C TRP A 351 -23.67 8.99 1.02
N ILE A 352 -24.31 7.82 1.05
CA ILE A 352 -24.64 7.11 2.27
C ILE A 352 -24.27 5.64 2.14
N ILE A 353 -23.68 5.08 3.19
CA ILE A 353 -23.46 3.64 3.39
C ILE A 353 -24.39 3.23 4.54
N ASP A 354 -25.49 2.55 4.22
CA ASP A 354 -26.33 1.90 5.23
C ASP A 354 -25.74 0.54 5.61
N ASN A 355 -25.96 0.13 6.87
CA ASN A 355 -25.32 -1.03 7.51
C ASN A 355 -25.30 -2.28 6.61
N SER A 356 -24.16 -2.53 5.96
CA SER A 356 -23.86 -3.66 5.05
C SER A 356 -24.26 -3.52 3.57
N LYS A 357 -24.41 -2.30 3.03
CA LYS A 357 -24.62 -2.11 1.58
C LYS A 357 -23.52 -1.30 0.92
N VAL A 358 -23.47 -1.42 -0.41
CA VAL A 358 -22.66 -0.59 -1.31
C VAL A 358 -22.97 0.90 -1.13
N PRO A 359 -21.99 1.81 -1.30
CA PRO A 359 -22.25 3.22 -1.14
C PRO A 359 -23.25 3.71 -2.19
N ARG A 360 -24.29 4.43 -1.76
CA ARG A 360 -25.36 4.93 -2.63
C ARG A 360 -25.31 6.44 -2.79
N LEU A 361 -25.47 6.88 -4.03
CA LEU A 361 -25.46 8.30 -4.38
C LEU A 361 -26.70 9.01 -3.82
N VAL A 362 -26.47 10.06 -3.02
CA VAL A 362 -27.51 10.91 -2.42
C VAL A 362 -27.76 12.16 -3.26
N THR A 363 -26.73 12.83 -3.75
CA THR A 363 -26.89 13.95 -4.69
C THR A 363 -25.55 14.30 -5.34
N VAL A 364 -25.60 15.12 -6.37
CA VAL A 364 -24.43 15.69 -7.04
C VAL A 364 -24.57 17.20 -7.05
N ILE A 365 -23.48 17.89 -6.73
CA ILE A 365 -23.39 19.34 -6.71
C ILE A 365 -22.20 19.73 -7.60
N PRO A 366 -22.40 20.55 -8.63
CA PRO A 366 -21.31 21.11 -9.42
C PRO A 366 -20.28 21.83 -8.54
N GLY A 367 -19.00 21.52 -8.72
CA GLY A 367 -17.88 22.20 -8.06
C GLY A 367 -17.42 23.44 -8.82
N GLU A 368 -16.44 24.17 -8.27
CA GLU A 368 -15.88 25.34 -8.92
C GLU A 368 -14.73 24.94 -9.86
N LYS A 369 -14.58 25.66 -10.99
CA LYS A 369 -13.53 25.36 -11.98
C LYS A 369 -12.11 25.43 -11.39
N LYS A 370 -11.88 26.30 -10.41
CA LYS A 370 -10.57 26.45 -9.73
C LYS A 370 -10.15 25.17 -8.99
N ASP A 371 -11.11 24.33 -8.61
CA ASP A 371 -10.85 23.08 -7.89
C ASP A 371 -10.25 21.99 -8.81
N ILE A 372 -10.23 22.17 -10.14
CA ILE A 372 -9.65 21.20 -11.08
C ILE A 372 -8.16 20.96 -10.79
N ALA A 373 -7.44 22.02 -10.38
CA ALA A 373 -6.03 21.95 -10.03
C ALA A 373 -5.72 20.90 -8.96
N GLU A 374 -6.67 20.62 -8.06
CA GLU A 374 -6.53 19.61 -7.01
C GLU A 374 -6.50 18.15 -7.53
N PHE A 375 -6.82 17.94 -8.82
CA PHE A 375 -6.98 16.64 -9.48
C PHE A 375 -6.23 16.57 -10.82
N GLU A 376 -5.20 17.39 -11.01
CA GLU A 376 -4.43 17.45 -12.27
C GLU A 376 -3.81 16.10 -12.65
N ASP A 377 -3.23 15.39 -11.67
CA ASP A 377 -2.58 14.09 -11.89
C ASP A 377 -3.55 12.91 -12.08
N ILE A 378 -4.87 13.15 -11.99
CA ILE A 378 -5.88 12.10 -12.14
C ILE A 378 -6.38 12.09 -13.57
N GLU A 379 -6.01 11.07 -14.32
CA GLU A 379 -6.52 10.88 -15.67
C GLU A 379 -7.95 10.34 -15.64
N THR A 380 -8.87 11.02 -16.31
CA THR A 380 -10.24 10.54 -16.51
C THR A 380 -10.31 9.66 -17.76
N ILE A 381 -11.23 8.69 -17.77
CA ILE A 381 -11.37 7.75 -18.87
C ILE A 381 -12.81 7.69 -19.35
N ASN A 382 -12.98 7.66 -20.67
CA ASN A 382 -14.25 7.34 -21.29
C ASN A 382 -14.34 5.82 -21.46
N ARG A 383 -15.47 5.24 -21.07
CA ARG A 383 -15.71 3.79 -21.21
C ARG A 383 -17.01 3.45 -21.92
N ILE A 384 -17.87 4.44 -22.19
CA ILE A 384 -19.13 4.22 -22.90
C ILE A 384 -19.04 4.95 -24.23
N CYS A 385 -19.22 4.17 -25.30
CA CYS A 385 -19.22 4.62 -26.69
C CYS A 385 -20.30 5.68 -26.90
N GLU A 386 -20.04 6.57 -27.85
CA GLU A 386 -20.97 7.57 -28.34
C GLU A 386 -22.17 6.86 -29.01
N GLN A 387 -23.39 7.37 -28.77
CA GLN A 387 -24.64 6.67 -29.16
C GLN A 387 -24.95 6.75 -30.66
N ASP A 388 -24.40 7.75 -31.34
CA ASP A 388 -24.55 8.01 -32.77
C ASP A 388 -23.72 7.07 -33.65
N LEU A 389 -22.67 6.46 -33.09
CA LEU A 389 -21.86 5.46 -33.80
C LEU A 389 -22.63 4.15 -34.02
N VAL A 390 -22.52 3.61 -35.22
CA VAL A 390 -23.20 2.36 -35.62
C VAL A 390 -22.26 1.40 -36.34
N GLY A 391 -22.68 0.13 -36.45
CA GLY A 391 -21.97 -0.87 -37.25
C GLY A 391 -20.50 -1.07 -36.83
N ASN A 392 -19.60 -1.09 -37.81
CA ASN A 392 -18.17 -1.34 -37.59
C ASN A 392 -17.48 -0.21 -36.83
N GLU A 393 -17.85 1.06 -37.09
CA GLU A 393 -17.26 2.23 -36.41
C GLU A 393 -17.54 2.17 -34.90
N LYS A 394 -18.76 1.78 -34.51
CA LYS A 394 -19.10 1.54 -33.10
C LYS A 394 -18.21 0.46 -32.47
N PHE A 395 -17.96 -0.63 -33.17
CA PHE A 395 -17.18 -1.75 -32.63
C PHE A 395 -15.70 -1.42 -32.50
N GLU A 396 -15.16 -0.69 -33.47
CA GLU A 396 -13.80 -0.14 -33.41
C GLU A 396 -13.66 0.79 -32.20
N ARG A 397 -14.59 1.73 -32.04
CA ARG A 397 -14.60 2.65 -30.90
C ARG A 397 -14.67 1.93 -29.56
N ILE A 398 -15.58 0.96 -29.40
CA ILE A 398 -15.68 0.18 -28.16
C ILE A 398 -14.38 -0.57 -27.88
N TYR A 399 -13.74 -1.15 -28.90
CA TYR A 399 -12.48 -1.85 -28.76
C TYR A 399 -11.35 -0.90 -28.32
N GLU A 400 -11.24 0.28 -28.91
CA GLU A 400 -10.27 1.31 -28.51
C GLU A 400 -10.47 1.75 -27.05
N LEU A 401 -11.71 2.03 -26.64
CA LEU A 401 -12.03 2.39 -25.25
C LEU A 401 -11.62 1.27 -24.30
N ALA A 402 -11.89 0.01 -24.67
CA ALA A 402 -11.57 -1.15 -23.86
C ALA A 402 -10.06 -1.38 -23.75
N HIS A 403 -9.34 -1.25 -24.88
CA HIS A 403 -7.89 -1.36 -24.92
C HIS A 403 -7.22 -0.28 -24.06
N ASN A 404 -7.62 0.98 -24.24
CA ASN A 404 -7.08 2.12 -23.48
C ASN A 404 -7.39 2.00 -21.98
N ALA A 405 -8.60 1.55 -21.61
CA ALA A 405 -8.92 1.28 -20.21
C ALA A 405 -8.05 0.17 -19.63
N GLY A 406 -7.78 -0.88 -20.40
CA GLY A 406 -6.85 -1.95 -20.02
C GLY A 406 -5.42 -1.46 -19.82
N LEU A 407 -4.88 -0.65 -20.74
CA LEU A 407 -3.54 -0.07 -20.62
C LEU A 407 -3.40 0.84 -19.39
N LYS A 408 -4.42 1.64 -19.09
CA LYS A 408 -4.44 2.48 -17.88
C LYS A 408 -4.53 1.68 -16.60
N ALA A 409 -5.13 0.49 -16.64
CA ALA A 409 -5.24 -0.40 -15.48
C ALA A 409 -3.89 -0.95 -15.01
N ILE A 410 -2.92 -1.05 -15.92
CA ILE A 410 -1.61 -1.66 -15.69
C ILE A 410 -0.47 -0.66 -15.50
N ASP A 411 -0.64 0.60 -15.91
CA ASP A 411 0.39 1.66 -15.93
C ASP A 411 1.22 1.75 -14.63
N LYS A 412 0.53 1.71 -13.48
CA LYS A 412 1.16 1.78 -12.15
C LYS A 412 0.96 0.51 -11.32
N LEU A 413 0.69 -0.62 -11.96
CA LEU A 413 0.48 -1.86 -11.22
C LEU A 413 1.82 -2.44 -10.75
N ILE A 414 1.90 -2.76 -9.46
CA ILE A 414 3.02 -3.49 -8.86
C ILE A 414 2.58 -4.94 -8.62
N PRO A 415 3.11 -5.92 -9.36
CA PRO A 415 2.79 -7.33 -9.12
C PRO A 415 3.17 -7.76 -7.70
N THR A 416 2.50 -8.78 -7.18
CA THR A 416 2.95 -9.41 -5.93
C THR A 416 4.26 -10.15 -6.21
N PRO A 417 5.37 -9.82 -5.52
CA PRO A 417 6.64 -10.50 -5.76
C PRO A 417 6.55 -11.99 -5.44
N MET A 418 7.35 -12.78 -6.15
CA MET A 418 7.53 -14.19 -5.87
C MET A 418 8.95 -14.47 -5.34
N PHE A 419 9.05 -15.52 -4.52
CA PHE A 419 10.30 -16.00 -3.95
C PHE A 419 10.54 -17.42 -4.45
N LEU A 420 11.75 -17.66 -4.95
CA LEU A 420 12.22 -18.99 -5.33
C LEU A 420 13.47 -19.29 -4.50
N ASN A 421 13.58 -20.52 -3.99
CA ASN A 421 14.73 -20.91 -3.19
C ASN A 421 16.03 -20.72 -3.98
N GLY A 422 16.99 -19.99 -3.40
CA GLY A 422 18.28 -19.65 -4.02
C GLY A 422 18.24 -18.48 -5.01
N TYR A 423 17.14 -17.72 -5.10
CA TYR A 423 17.03 -16.54 -5.96
C TYR A 423 16.63 -15.29 -5.16
N SER A 424 17.11 -14.13 -5.62
CA SER A 424 16.62 -12.83 -5.15
C SER A 424 15.12 -12.67 -5.42
N PRO A 425 14.41 -11.79 -4.69
CA PRO A 425 12.98 -11.55 -4.92
C PRO A 425 12.68 -11.17 -6.38
N ILE A 426 11.68 -11.82 -6.97
CA ILE A 426 11.26 -11.59 -8.36
C ILE A 426 10.03 -10.68 -8.33
N PHE A 427 10.23 -9.39 -8.60
CA PHE A 427 9.19 -8.36 -8.53
C PHE A 427 8.13 -8.45 -9.64
N GLN A 428 8.44 -9.14 -10.74
CA GLN A 428 7.52 -9.37 -11.85
C GLN A 428 6.35 -10.30 -11.47
N GLY A 429 6.45 -11.00 -10.34
CA GLY A 429 5.41 -11.89 -9.83
C GLY A 429 5.24 -13.17 -10.66
N MET A 430 4.12 -13.86 -10.45
CA MET A 430 3.87 -15.17 -11.06
C MET A 430 3.64 -15.08 -12.57
N CYS A 431 4.09 -16.12 -13.28
CA CYS A 431 3.86 -16.29 -14.71
C CYS A 431 2.45 -16.83 -15.00
N GLY A 432 1.83 -16.33 -16.07
CA GLY A 432 0.53 -16.81 -16.53
C GLY A 432 -0.04 -16.07 -17.73
N PHE A 433 -1.30 -16.36 -18.01
CA PHE A 433 -2.07 -15.82 -19.12
C PHE A 433 -3.38 -15.23 -18.64
N ALA A 434 -3.88 -14.22 -19.35
CA ALA A 434 -5.25 -13.76 -19.21
C ALA A 434 -5.89 -13.53 -20.58
N TRP A 435 -7.21 -13.59 -20.63
CA TRP A 435 -7.99 -13.36 -21.85
C TRP A 435 -9.37 -12.82 -21.54
N ILE A 436 -9.98 -12.19 -22.54
CA ILE A 436 -11.38 -11.78 -22.54
C ILE A 436 -12.18 -12.81 -23.34
N HIS A 437 -13.11 -13.50 -22.69
CA HIS A 437 -13.99 -14.51 -23.26
C HIS A 437 -15.37 -13.93 -23.60
N ILE A 438 -15.66 -13.79 -24.89
CA ILE A 438 -16.98 -13.42 -25.41
C ILE A 438 -17.80 -14.69 -25.61
N LEU A 439 -18.91 -14.79 -24.88
CA LEU A 439 -19.66 -16.04 -24.73
C LEU A 439 -20.29 -16.57 -26.03
N SER A 440 -20.64 -15.67 -26.95
CA SER A 440 -21.25 -15.99 -28.24
C SER A 440 -20.35 -15.59 -29.40
N ALA A 441 -19.94 -16.57 -30.22
CA ALA A 441 -19.13 -16.33 -31.42
C ALA A 441 -19.94 -15.82 -32.64
N ARG A 442 -21.25 -15.57 -32.45
CA ARG A 442 -22.20 -15.20 -33.52
C ARG A 442 -22.66 -13.74 -33.43
N THR A 443 -22.10 -12.95 -32.52
CA THR A 443 -22.44 -11.54 -32.34
C THR A 443 -21.84 -10.69 -33.48
N PRO A 444 -22.46 -9.55 -33.82
CA PRO A 444 -21.87 -8.59 -34.76
C PRO A 444 -20.46 -8.15 -34.37
N PHE A 445 -20.21 -7.92 -33.07
CA PHE A 445 -18.88 -7.59 -32.56
C PHE A 445 -17.84 -8.67 -32.87
N VAL A 446 -18.17 -9.96 -32.69
CA VAL A 446 -17.24 -11.06 -33.05
C VAL A 446 -17.02 -11.16 -34.55
N LYS A 447 -18.02 -10.83 -35.38
CA LYS A 447 -17.79 -10.75 -36.84
C LYS A 447 -16.79 -9.65 -37.18
N TRP A 448 -16.90 -8.49 -36.54
CA TRP A 448 -15.94 -7.40 -36.67
C TRP A 448 -14.54 -7.80 -36.20
N LEU A 449 -14.41 -8.48 -35.04
CA LEU A 449 -13.13 -9.00 -34.55
C LEU A 449 -12.45 -9.93 -35.56
N LYS A 450 -13.22 -10.82 -36.20
CA LYS A 450 -12.70 -11.74 -37.24
C LYS A 450 -12.17 -10.99 -38.46
N ILE A 451 -12.88 -9.97 -38.93
CA ILE A 451 -12.46 -9.15 -40.08
C ILE A 451 -11.12 -8.45 -39.78
N ASN A 452 -10.93 -8.02 -38.53
CA ASN A 452 -9.73 -7.33 -38.07
C ASN A 452 -8.63 -8.28 -37.55
N ASN A 453 -8.79 -9.59 -37.67
CA ASN A 453 -7.85 -10.60 -37.17
C ASN A 453 -7.54 -10.49 -35.67
N ILE A 454 -8.53 -10.11 -34.86
CA ILE A 454 -8.39 -9.95 -33.40
C ILE A 454 -8.96 -11.16 -32.68
N GLY A 455 -8.12 -11.84 -31.92
CA GLY A 455 -8.51 -12.98 -31.10
C GLY A 455 -8.70 -14.28 -31.89
N ARG A 456 -9.31 -15.28 -31.26
CA ARG A 456 -9.47 -16.63 -31.83
C ARG A 456 -10.71 -17.33 -31.28
N LYS A 457 -11.08 -18.45 -31.90
CA LYS A 457 -12.13 -19.34 -31.37
C LYS A 457 -11.65 -19.94 -30.03
N HIS A 458 -12.50 -19.90 -29.01
CA HIS A 458 -12.23 -20.56 -27.74
C HIS A 458 -12.29 -22.09 -27.88
N TYR A 459 -11.56 -22.85 -27.06
CA TYR A 459 -11.51 -24.31 -27.15
C TYR A 459 -12.88 -24.97 -26.97
N ASN A 460 -13.74 -24.39 -26.13
CA ASN A 460 -15.11 -24.85 -25.90
C ASN A 460 -16.10 -24.13 -26.82
N LYS A 461 -16.60 -22.95 -26.39
CA LYS A 461 -17.50 -22.09 -27.19
C LYS A 461 -17.09 -20.63 -27.06
N GLY A 462 -17.52 -19.81 -28.03
CA GLY A 462 -17.31 -18.36 -28.00
C GLY A 462 -16.04 -17.91 -28.71
N TRP A 463 -15.62 -16.69 -28.41
CA TRP A 463 -14.44 -16.03 -28.97
C TRP A 463 -13.57 -15.51 -27.84
N VAL A 464 -12.25 -15.60 -27.97
CA VAL A 464 -11.31 -15.08 -26.97
C VAL A 464 -10.37 -14.06 -27.57
N ILE A 465 -10.13 -13.00 -26.81
CA ILE A 465 -9.09 -12.01 -27.06
C ILE A 465 -8.01 -12.27 -26.01
N ASN A 466 -6.85 -12.79 -26.43
CA ASN A 466 -5.73 -13.00 -25.52
C ASN A 466 -5.13 -11.64 -25.13
N VAL A 467 -4.70 -11.51 -23.88
CA VAL A 467 -3.97 -10.32 -23.44
C VAL A 467 -2.48 -10.47 -23.79
N ASN A 468 -2.09 -9.86 -24.90
CA ASN A 468 -0.70 -9.78 -25.38
C ASN A 468 -0.25 -8.32 -25.35
N ILE A 469 -0.10 -7.78 -24.15
CA ILE A 469 0.38 -6.41 -23.92
C ILE A 469 1.90 -6.40 -23.89
N GLU A 470 2.50 -5.42 -24.56
CA GLU A 470 3.94 -5.17 -24.49
C GLU A 470 4.24 -4.34 -23.24
N PRO A 471 5.12 -4.78 -22.33
CA PRO A 471 5.52 -3.99 -21.17
C PRO A 471 6.32 -2.78 -21.64
N ASP A 472 5.85 -1.58 -21.31
CA ASP A 472 6.62 -0.37 -21.53
C ASP A 472 7.83 -0.37 -20.57
N ASN A 473 9.04 -0.39 -21.12
CA ASN A 473 10.32 -0.27 -20.43
C ASN A 473 10.65 -1.33 -19.33
N GLN A 474 9.93 -2.47 -19.24
CA GLN A 474 10.25 -3.63 -18.37
C GLN A 474 10.51 -3.35 -16.88
N LYS A 475 10.13 -2.19 -16.32
CA LYS A 475 10.65 -1.81 -14.99
C LYS A 475 10.13 -2.64 -13.82
N TYR A 476 8.91 -3.20 -13.91
CA TYR A 476 8.28 -3.89 -12.77
C TYR A 476 7.49 -5.17 -13.11
N TRP A 477 7.25 -5.45 -14.39
CA TRP A 477 6.56 -6.65 -14.86
C TRP A 477 6.97 -6.95 -16.31
N ASP A 478 6.72 -8.17 -16.77
CA ASP A 478 7.12 -8.63 -18.11
C ASP A 478 5.97 -9.33 -18.86
N TRP A 479 6.28 -9.86 -20.04
CA TRP A 479 5.32 -10.54 -20.91
C TRP A 479 4.66 -11.78 -20.28
N GLN A 480 5.16 -12.29 -19.15
CA GLN A 480 4.65 -13.47 -18.46
C GLN A 480 3.88 -13.12 -17.18
N SER A 481 4.09 -11.94 -16.58
CA SER A 481 3.38 -11.50 -15.37
C SER A 481 1.85 -11.62 -15.47
N ILE A 482 1.23 -12.39 -14.56
CA ILE A 482 -0.21 -12.65 -14.59
C ILE A 482 -1.06 -11.47 -14.08
N GLU A 483 -0.68 -10.82 -12.97
CA GLU A 483 -1.47 -9.73 -12.35
C GLU A 483 -1.73 -8.55 -13.31
N PRO A 484 -0.73 -8.02 -14.07
CA PRO A 484 -1.00 -7.02 -15.09
C PRO A 484 -1.97 -7.50 -16.17
N LYS A 485 -1.82 -8.75 -16.65
CA LYS A 485 -2.72 -9.29 -17.68
C LYS A 485 -4.15 -9.43 -17.18
N GLU A 486 -4.33 -9.85 -15.92
CA GLU A 486 -5.63 -9.91 -15.26
C GLU A 486 -6.25 -8.52 -15.11
N ALA A 487 -5.48 -7.54 -14.64
CA ALA A 487 -5.95 -6.16 -14.49
C ALA A 487 -6.41 -5.58 -15.83
N TYR A 488 -5.62 -5.78 -16.89
CA TYR A 488 -5.97 -5.40 -18.26
C TYR A 488 -7.27 -6.11 -18.69
N ALA A 489 -7.35 -7.45 -18.57
CA ALA A 489 -8.50 -8.23 -19.01
C ALA A 489 -9.78 -7.79 -18.30
N ASN A 490 -9.68 -7.53 -16.99
CA ASN A 490 -10.79 -7.10 -16.15
C ASN A 490 -11.34 -5.73 -16.56
N GLU A 491 -10.49 -4.73 -16.77
CA GLU A 491 -10.96 -3.40 -17.22
C GLU A 491 -11.45 -3.43 -18.67
N PHE A 492 -10.80 -4.19 -19.57
CA PHE A 492 -11.28 -4.41 -20.93
C PHE A 492 -12.70 -5.00 -20.94
N ALA A 493 -12.91 -6.08 -20.16
CA ALA A 493 -14.21 -6.73 -20.05
C ALA A 493 -15.28 -5.82 -19.43
N LYS A 494 -14.92 -4.94 -18.48
CA LYS A 494 -15.84 -3.94 -17.93
C LYS A 494 -16.33 -2.99 -19.02
N VAL A 495 -15.43 -2.47 -19.86
CA VAL A 495 -15.81 -1.60 -20.98
C VAL A 495 -16.73 -2.32 -21.97
N LEU A 496 -16.43 -3.56 -22.34
CA LEU A 496 -17.32 -4.33 -23.21
C LEU A 496 -18.73 -4.47 -22.64
N LYS A 497 -18.85 -4.81 -21.35
CA LYS A 497 -20.16 -4.94 -20.67
C LYS A 497 -20.93 -3.63 -20.61
N LEU A 498 -20.24 -2.52 -20.31
CA LEU A 498 -20.84 -1.17 -20.31
C LEU A 498 -21.38 -0.77 -21.68
N ASN A 499 -20.92 -1.41 -22.77
CA ASN A 499 -21.40 -1.19 -24.12
C ASN A 499 -22.28 -2.33 -24.66
N GLY A 500 -22.85 -3.16 -23.77
CA GLY A 500 -23.80 -4.21 -24.10
C GLY A 500 -23.18 -5.48 -24.72
N ILE A 501 -21.88 -5.69 -24.56
CA ILE A 501 -21.18 -6.88 -25.06
C ILE A 501 -20.91 -7.83 -23.89
N GLU A 502 -21.65 -8.92 -23.83
CA GLU A 502 -21.51 -9.97 -22.81
C GLU A 502 -20.18 -10.72 -22.94
N CYS A 503 -19.37 -10.65 -21.88
CA CYS A 503 -18.07 -11.30 -21.80
C CYS A 503 -17.64 -11.61 -20.36
N ILE A 504 -16.55 -12.36 -20.22
CA ILE A 504 -15.90 -12.69 -18.94
C ILE A 504 -14.40 -12.44 -19.12
N ALA A 505 -13.74 -11.89 -18.09
CA ALA A 505 -12.28 -11.89 -18.02
C ALA A 505 -11.85 -13.12 -17.23
N ASP A 506 -10.85 -13.84 -17.72
CA ASP A 506 -10.39 -15.09 -17.13
C ASP A 506 -8.86 -15.19 -17.26
N SER A 507 -8.25 -16.03 -16.43
CA SER A 507 -6.80 -16.14 -16.32
C SER A 507 -6.37 -17.55 -15.90
N ARG A 508 -5.09 -17.84 -16.10
CA ARG A 508 -4.49 -19.11 -15.71
C ARG A 508 -3.01 -18.89 -15.41
N LEU A 509 -2.57 -19.39 -14.26
CA LEU A 509 -1.15 -19.57 -14.00
C LEU A 509 -0.55 -20.56 -15.01
N ASP A 510 0.72 -20.35 -15.37
CA ASP A 510 1.44 -21.28 -16.25
C ASP A 510 2.13 -22.40 -15.46
#